data_AF-A0A172UF82-F1
#
_entry.id   AF-A0A172UF82-F1
#
_cell.length_a   1.000
_cell.length_b   1.000
_cell.length_c   1.000
_cell.angle_alpha   90.00
_cell.angle_beta   90.00
_cell.angle_gamma   90.00
#
_symmetry.space_group_name_H-M   'P 1'
#
loop_
_entity.id
_entity.type
_entity.pdbx_description
1 polymer ?
#
loop_
_entity_poly.entity_id
_entity_poly.type
_entity_poly.pdbx_seq_one_letter_code
_entity_poly.pdbx_strand_id
1 'polypeptide(L)'
;MAGADTDWLERSKALMQHAQQGPRPAWLDTNPHAANAKALALETLKHAPSPQPFAKPKRDQRRHYVLYASTSLGRTGLLNLFEAAAGRDDVLVVFRGIRDGQRVQEFIREIHGLAQTLDAQRVPSIELDPTRFQNAHIQVVPSLTVEEGDRVLAKVEGVTDIAWLEAQLKSRQAPDDRVVDLGVHGDTQAIAELDLIEVMKTRMAGIDWAAKKREAQAHFWQKAELLSLVTARQDRERLIDITVTAPRDVVTPAGQIIVRQGHRINPLSQLPFTQRLVVFDATQPDQVAAAEREGKAVTGRPVTYLITGLERDQGWQAFNALEQRLGQSVFLLTADVRQRFNLEAVPSVVEQDGMHIKVREIAVAGHD
;
A
#
# COMPACT_ATOMS: atom_id res chain seq x y z
N MET A 1 42.75 -16.26 6.21
CA MET A 1 42.06 -15.68 5.03
C MET A 1 41.38 -14.36 5.40
N ALA A 2 42.14 -13.34 5.83
CA ALA A 2 41.58 -12.08 6.34
C ALA A 2 42.04 -10.82 5.56
N GLY A 3 42.76 -11.00 4.44
CA GLY A 3 43.36 -9.88 3.68
C GLY A 3 42.65 -9.51 2.37
N ALA A 4 41.75 -10.35 1.85
CA ALA A 4 41.10 -10.09 0.55
C ALA A 4 39.87 -9.17 0.67
N ASP A 5 39.24 -9.11 1.86
CA ASP A 5 38.00 -8.34 2.07
C ASP A 5 38.24 -6.84 2.31
N THR A 6 39.41 -6.48 2.84
CA THR A 6 39.82 -5.07 3.01
C THR A 6 40.23 -4.42 1.69
N ASP A 7 40.77 -5.21 0.77
CA ASP A 7 41.34 -4.73 -0.49
C ASP A 7 40.27 -4.24 -1.49
N TRP A 8 39.09 -4.88 -1.51
CA TRP A 8 37.99 -4.43 -2.38
C TRP A 8 37.29 -3.19 -1.83
N LEU A 9 37.17 -3.07 -0.50
CA LEU A 9 36.57 -1.91 0.17
C LEU A 9 37.41 -0.65 -0.07
N GLU A 10 38.74 -0.75 0.04
CA GLU A 10 39.63 0.37 -0.26
C GLU A 10 39.60 0.76 -1.74
N ARG A 11 39.63 -0.22 -2.65
CA ARG A 11 39.49 0.03 -4.10
C ARG A 11 38.15 0.68 -4.45
N SER A 12 37.05 0.24 -3.85
CA SER A 12 35.73 0.82 -4.06
C SER A 12 35.66 2.25 -3.54
N LYS A 13 36.26 2.54 -2.38
CA LYS A 13 36.31 3.90 -1.80
C LYS A 13 37.14 4.85 -2.67
N ALA A 14 38.28 4.38 -3.18
CA ALA A 14 39.12 5.14 -4.09
C ALA A 14 38.41 5.44 -5.42
N LEU A 15 37.69 4.47 -5.99
CA LEU A 15 36.88 4.67 -7.20
C LEU A 15 35.75 5.68 -6.98
N MET A 16 35.07 5.64 -5.83
CA MET A 16 34.00 6.59 -5.49
C MET A 16 34.53 8.01 -5.26
N GLN A 17 35.67 8.15 -4.57
CA GLN A 17 36.32 9.46 -4.38
C GLN A 17 36.84 10.04 -5.70
N HIS A 18 37.38 9.20 -6.59
CA HIS A 18 37.82 9.61 -7.92
C HIS A 18 36.62 10.02 -8.81
N ALA A 19 35.51 9.29 -8.74
CA ALA A 19 34.28 9.62 -9.47
C ALA A 19 33.59 10.91 -8.97
N GLN A 20 33.83 11.32 -7.71
CA GLN A 20 33.32 12.58 -7.15
C GLN A 20 34.19 13.80 -7.50
N GLN A 21 35.48 13.59 -7.80
CA GLN A 21 36.43 14.67 -8.12
C GLN A 21 36.66 14.86 -9.62
N GLY A 22 36.28 13.89 -10.45
CA GLY A 22 36.36 13.99 -11.91
C GLY A 22 35.16 14.70 -12.54
N PRO A 23 35.33 15.41 -13.68
CA PRO A 23 34.19 15.89 -14.45
C PRO A 23 33.35 14.69 -14.91
N ARG A 24 32.03 14.87 -14.91
CA ARG A 24 31.05 13.86 -15.33
C ARG A 24 31.47 13.27 -16.69
N PRO A 25 31.62 11.94 -16.81
CA PRO A 25 32.00 11.31 -18.08
C PRO A 25 31.00 11.60 -19.20
N ALA A 26 31.47 12.03 -20.37
CA ALA A 26 30.61 12.45 -21.49
C ALA A 26 29.62 11.38 -21.99
N TRP A 27 29.89 10.10 -21.75
CA TRP A 27 28.96 8.99 -22.06
C TRP A 27 27.72 8.95 -21.14
N LEU A 28 27.74 9.65 -20.00
CA LEU A 28 26.57 9.89 -19.14
C LEU A 28 25.72 11.08 -19.58
N ASP A 29 26.19 11.87 -20.54
CA ASP A 29 25.49 13.03 -21.10
C ASP A 29 24.73 12.68 -22.38
N THR A 30 25.07 11.54 -23.00
CA THR A 30 24.44 11.05 -24.21
C THR A 30 23.98 9.61 -24.03
N ASN A 31 22.72 9.46 -23.60
CA ASN A 31 22.04 8.19 -23.73
C ASN A 31 21.45 8.11 -25.15
N PRO A 32 21.96 7.26 -26.06
CA PRO A 32 21.46 7.16 -27.45
C PRO A 32 20.01 6.68 -27.51
N HIS A 33 19.49 6.11 -26.42
CA HIS A 33 18.09 5.71 -26.27
C HIS A 33 17.26 6.71 -25.48
N ALA A 34 17.80 7.87 -25.08
CA ALA A 34 17.05 8.87 -24.30
C ALA A 34 15.78 9.32 -25.01
N ALA A 35 15.85 9.54 -26.32
CA ALA A 35 14.69 9.96 -27.11
C ALA A 35 13.62 8.86 -27.16
N ASN A 36 14.02 7.60 -27.40
CA ASN A 36 13.10 6.46 -27.45
C ASN A 36 12.55 6.10 -26.07
N ALA A 37 13.36 6.18 -25.02
CA ALA A 37 12.93 5.99 -23.64
C ALA A 37 11.96 7.09 -23.20
N LYS A 38 12.19 8.34 -23.63
CA LYS A 38 11.28 9.47 -23.36
C LYS A 38 9.98 9.36 -24.16
N ALA A 39 10.05 8.91 -25.42
CA ALA A 39 8.87 8.64 -26.24
C ALA A 39 8.04 7.49 -25.66
N LEU A 40 8.67 6.37 -25.32
CA LEU A 40 8.04 5.22 -24.68
C LEU A 40 7.48 5.59 -23.30
N ALA A 41 8.19 6.40 -22.51
CA ALA A 41 7.68 6.92 -21.24
C ALA A 41 6.47 7.85 -21.43
N LEU A 42 6.46 8.71 -22.47
CA LEU A 42 5.29 9.54 -22.78
C LEU A 42 4.11 8.71 -23.28
N GLU A 43 4.34 7.68 -24.09
CA GLU A 43 3.31 6.77 -24.57
C GLU A 43 2.74 5.92 -23.42
N THR A 44 3.63 5.44 -22.55
CA THR A 44 3.28 4.75 -21.31
C THR A 44 2.53 5.68 -20.37
N LEU A 45 2.86 6.98 -20.26
CA LEU A 45 2.10 7.95 -19.45
C LEU A 45 0.74 8.31 -20.07
N LYS A 46 0.60 8.26 -21.39
CA LYS A 46 -0.67 8.48 -22.11
C LYS A 46 -1.62 7.29 -21.98
N HIS A 47 -1.09 6.08 -21.74
CA HIS A 47 -1.86 4.84 -21.69
C HIS A 47 -1.86 4.13 -20.33
N ALA A 48 -0.96 4.52 -19.43
CA ALA A 48 -1.06 4.16 -18.04
C ALA A 48 -2.34 4.79 -17.49
N PRO A 49 -3.16 4.05 -16.73
CA PRO A 49 -4.10 4.72 -15.85
C PRO A 49 -3.27 5.70 -15.05
N SER A 50 -3.65 6.99 -15.06
CA SER A 50 -3.04 7.95 -14.14
C SER A 50 -3.00 7.23 -12.79
N PRO A 51 -1.83 7.06 -12.13
CA PRO A 51 -1.84 6.54 -10.77
C PRO A 51 -2.84 7.43 -10.09
N GLN A 52 -3.98 6.90 -9.66
CA GLN A 52 -4.95 7.70 -8.95
C GLN A 52 -4.15 8.12 -7.72
N PRO A 53 -3.69 9.38 -7.57
CA PRO A 53 -3.20 9.80 -6.27
C PRO A 53 -4.40 9.52 -5.39
N PHE A 54 -4.35 8.59 -4.41
CA PHE A 54 -5.49 8.14 -3.59
C PHE A 54 -6.62 9.12 -3.76
N ALA A 55 -7.53 8.86 -4.74
CA ALA A 55 -8.31 9.96 -5.33
C ALA A 55 -8.92 10.69 -4.15
N LYS A 56 -8.45 11.92 -3.86
CA LYS A 56 -8.98 12.68 -2.72
C LYS A 56 -10.48 12.57 -2.93
N PRO A 57 -11.21 11.90 -2.02
CA PRO A 57 -12.59 11.51 -2.28
C PRO A 57 -13.27 12.74 -2.85
N LYS A 58 -14.00 12.61 -3.97
CA LYS A 58 -14.68 13.73 -4.63
C LYS A 58 -15.30 14.57 -3.52
N ARG A 59 -14.68 15.71 -3.21
CA ARG A 59 -14.95 16.40 -1.96
C ARG A 59 -16.39 16.83 -2.05
N ASP A 60 -17.17 16.40 -1.07
CA ASP A 60 -18.49 16.95 -0.91
C ASP A 60 -18.27 18.46 -0.76
N GLN A 61 -18.73 19.24 -1.75
CA GLN A 61 -18.65 20.70 -1.70
C GLN A 61 -19.71 21.26 -0.74
N ARG A 62 -20.36 20.40 0.04
CA ARG A 62 -21.21 20.81 1.14
C ARG A 62 -20.37 21.49 2.21
N ARG A 63 -21.00 22.47 2.84
CA ARG A 63 -20.44 23.14 3.99
C ARG A 63 -20.57 22.22 5.19
N HIS A 64 -19.50 22.10 5.95
CA HIS A 64 -19.44 21.36 7.19
C HIS A 64 -19.06 22.31 8.32
N TYR A 65 -19.60 22.07 9.51
CA TYR A 65 -19.28 22.81 10.72
C TYR A 65 -18.33 21.97 11.56
N VAL A 66 -17.22 22.55 11.97
CA VAL A 66 -16.22 21.84 12.76
C VAL A 66 -16.10 22.50 14.13
N LEU A 67 -16.50 21.74 15.16
CA LEU A 67 -16.35 22.10 16.57
C LEU A 67 -15.03 21.54 17.09
N TYR A 68 -14.10 22.42 17.43
CA TYR A 68 -12.81 22.04 18.01
C TYR A 68 -12.97 21.90 19.52
N ALA A 69 -12.66 20.70 20.01
CA ALA A 69 -12.83 20.31 21.40
C ALA A 69 -11.49 19.91 22.04
N SER A 70 -11.43 20.02 23.37
CA SER A 70 -10.33 19.52 24.19
C SER A 70 -10.88 19.10 25.55
N THR A 71 -10.21 18.13 26.19
CA THR A 71 -10.56 17.68 27.53
C THR A 71 -10.43 18.76 28.59
N SER A 72 -9.72 19.86 28.31
CA SER A 72 -9.70 21.06 29.17
C SER A 72 -11.10 21.62 29.44
N LEU A 73 -12.03 21.51 28.49
CA LEU A 73 -13.43 21.95 28.66
C LEU A 73 -14.16 21.26 29.82
N GLY A 74 -13.61 20.15 30.31
CA GLY A 74 -14.23 19.34 31.35
C GLY A 74 -15.48 18.61 30.85
N ARG A 75 -16.05 17.78 31.72
CA ARG A 75 -17.18 16.91 31.36
C ARG A 75 -18.39 17.69 30.84
N THR A 76 -18.79 18.74 31.54
CA THR A 76 -19.98 19.53 31.17
C THR A 76 -19.79 20.27 29.86
N GLY A 77 -18.62 20.90 29.65
CA GLY A 77 -18.34 21.61 28.40
C GLY A 77 -18.34 20.68 27.18
N LEU A 78 -17.76 19.49 27.33
CA LEU A 78 -17.78 18.47 26.27
C LEU A 78 -19.19 17.96 25.97
N LEU A 79 -20.03 17.72 26.99
CA LEU A 79 -21.42 17.30 26.78
C LEU A 79 -22.23 18.36 26.04
N ASN A 80 -22.09 19.63 26.41
CA ASN A 80 -22.76 20.73 25.71
C ASN A 80 -22.32 20.83 24.24
N LEU A 81 -21.03 20.61 23.97
CA LEU A 81 -20.48 20.61 22.61
C LEU A 81 -21.02 19.41 21.80
N PHE A 82 -21.06 18.23 22.39
CA PHE A 82 -21.64 17.05 21.75
C PHE A 82 -23.14 17.22 21.49
N GLU A 83 -23.88 17.84 22.40
CA GLU A 83 -25.30 18.15 22.21
C GLU A 83 -25.53 19.12 21.06
N ALA A 84 -24.68 20.15 20.91
CA ALA A 84 -24.73 21.07 19.78
C ALA A 84 -24.51 20.36 18.42
N ALA A 85 -23.71 19.30 18.40
CA ALA A 85 -23.45 18.47 17.21
C ALA A 85 -24.44 17.31 17.03
N ALA A 86 -25.26 16.99 18.05
CA ALA A 86 -26.03 15.76 18.12
C ALA A 86 -27.18 15.71 17.09
N GLY A 87 -27.13 14.71 16.21
CA GLY A 87 -28.15 14.48 15.17
C GLY A 87 -27.98 15.32 13.90
N ARG A 88 -26.81 15.95 13.72
CA ARG A 88 -26.42 16.67 12.50
C ARG A 88 -25.36 15.89 11.73
N ASP A 89 -25.60 15.64 10.44
CA ASP A 89 -24.65 14.98 9.54
C ASP A 89 -23.63 15.95 8.92
N ASP A 90 -23.88 17.26 9.05
CA ASP A 90 -23.02 18.34 8.59
C ASP A 90 -22.07 18.88 9.68
N VAL A 91 -22.06 18.30 10.87
CA VAL A 91 -21.23 18.74 12.01
C VAL A 91 -20.22 17.67 12.41
N LEU A 92 -18.99 18.11 12.65
CA LEU A 92 -17.90 17.28 13.13
C LEU A 92 -17.32 17.87 14.42
N VAL A 93 -17.07 17.02 15.41
CA VAL A 93 -16.32 17.37 16.62
C VAL A 93 -14.90 16.84 16.50
N VAL A 94 -13.89 17.71 16.63
CA VAL A 94 -12.50 17.34 16.38
C VAL A 94 -11.64 17.59 17.61
N PHE A 95 -10.81 16.61 17.94
CA PHE A 95 -9.76 16.70 18.94
C PHE A 95 -8.38 16.70 18.29
N ARG A 96 -7.45 17.47 18.87
CA ARG A 96 -6.08 17.58 18.35
C ARG A 96 -5.28 16.30 18.50
N GLY A 97 -5.50 15.57 19.59
CA GLY A 97 -4.75 14.36 19.88
C GLY A 97 -5.15 13.71 21.19
N ILE A 98 -4.15 13.36 22.00
CA ILE A 98 -4.28 12.60 23.24
C ILE A 98 -3.59 13.30 24.39
N ARG A 99 -3.98 13.00 25.64
CA ARG A 99 -3.24 13.48 26.81
C ARG A 99 -1.87 12.82 26.91
N ASP A 100 -0.97 13.48 27.61
CA ASP A 100 0.36 12.92 27.89
C ASP A 100 0.25 11.56 28.60
N GLY A 101 1.06 10.60 28.17
CA GLY A 101 1.04 9.21 28.64
C GLY A 101 -0.17 8.35 28.22
N GLN A 102 -1.23 8.93 27.63
CA GLN A 102 -2.45 8.18 27.26
C GLN A 102 -2.28 7.40 25.95
N ARG A 103 -2.93 6.24 25.80
CA ARG A 103 -3.00 5.55 24.50
C ARG A 103 -4.16 6.08 23.66
N VAL A 104 -4.00 6.08 22.34
CA VAL A 104 -5.06 6.51 21.40
C VAL A 104 -6.37 5.73 21.60
N GLN A 105 -6.27 4.41 21.83
CA GLN A 105 -7.44 3.55 22.07
C GLN A 105 -8.15 3.84 23.40
N GLU A 106 -7.43 4.34 24.40
CA GLU A 106 -8.00 4.75 25.68
C GLU A 106 -8.75 6.07 25.52
N PHE A 107 -8.14 7.03 24.83
CA PHE A 107 -8.75 8.33 24.54
C PHE A 107 -10.04 8.20 23.72
N ILE A 108 -10.01 7.45 22.61
CA ILE A 108 -11.20 7.23 21.77
C ILE A 108 -12.34 6.63 22.61
N ARG A 109 -12.03 5.64 23.45
CA ARG A 109 -13.03 4.97 24.30
C ARG A 109 -13.63 5.92 25.34
N GLU A 110 -12.80 6.77 25.95
CA GLU A 110 -13.24 7.78 26.92
C GLU A 110 -14.18 8.80 26.26
N ILE A 111 -13.78 9.36 25.12
CA ILE A 111 -14.56 10.37 24.39
C ILE A 111 -15.87 9.79 23.85
N HIS A 112 -15.83 8.61 23.21
CA HIS A 112 -17.05 7.93 22.77
C HIS A 112 -17.95 7.54 23.93
N GLY A 113 -17.38 7.07 25.05
CA GLY A 113 -18.14 6.75 26.26
C GLY A 113 -18.86 7.97 26.82
N LEU A 114 -18.23 9.14 26.76
CA LEU A 114 -18.87 10.39 27.17
C LEU A 114 -19.99 10.81 26.20
N ALA A 115 -19.75 10.74 24.89
CA ALA A 115 -20.75 11.07 23.87
C ALA A 115 -21.97 10.13 23.92
N GLN A 116 -21.77 8.84 24.26
CA GLN A 116 -22.84 7.85 24.43
C GLN A 116 -23.71 8.07 25.68
N THR A 117 -23.34 9.00 26.58
CA THR A 117 -24.26 9.41 27.64
C THR A 117 -25.41 10.28 27.11
N LEU A 118 -25.30 10.77 25.87
CA LEU A 118 -26.42 11.30 25.09
C LEU A 118 -27.29 10.16 24.56
N ASP A 119 -28.41 10.50 23.93
CA ASP A 119 -29.21 9.52 23.18
C ASP A 119 -28.34 8.80 22.13
N ALA A 120 -28.35 7.45 22.18
CA ALA A 120 -27.55 6.58 21.32
C ALA A 120 -27.85 6.78 19.83
N GLN A 121 -29.01 7.32 19.47
CA GLN A 121 -29.36 7.64 18.08
C GLN A 121 -28.84 9.01 17.61
N ARG A 122 -28.27 9.82 18.51
CA ARG A 122 -27.85 11.20 18.23
C ARG A 122 -26.37 11.45 18.52
N VAL A 123 -25.55 10.41 18.54
CA VAL A 123 -24.10 10.54 18.77
C VAL A 123 -23.47 11.37 17.65
N PRO A 124 -22.74 12.45 17.96
CA PRO A 124 -22.10 13.28 16.94
C PRO A 124 -20.91 12.56 16.29
N SER A 125 -20.55 12.98 15.07
CA SER A 125 -19.32 12.56 14.42
C SER A 125 -18.13 13.12 15.18
N ILE A 126 -17.26 12.25 15.70
CA ILE A 126 -16.07 12.65 16.47
C ILE A 126 -14.81 12.14 15.76
N GLU A 127 -13.86 13.03 15.52
CA GLU A 127 -12.58 12.72 14.88
C GLU A 127 -11.40 13.17 15.72
N LEU A 128 -10.28 12.47 15.55
CA LEU A 128 -8.98 12.88 16.05
C LEU A 128 -8.16 13.30 14.83
N ASP A 129 -8.04 14.61 14.62
CA ASP A 129 -7.42 15.18 13.43
C ASP A 129 -6.56 16.43 13.79
N PRO A 130 -5.27 16.25 14.10
CA PRO A 130 -4.36 17.36 14.34
C PRO A 130 -4.18 18.28 13.13
N THR A 131 -4.39 17.79 11.89
CA THR A 131 -4.19 18.59 10.68
C THR A 131 -5.24 19.69 10.56
N ARG A 132 -6.49 19.43 10.96
CA ARG A 132 -7.54 20.46 11.02
C ARG A 132 -7.20 21.58 11.99
N PHE A 133 -6.63 21.26 13.15
CA PHE A 133 -6.15 22.26 14.10
C PHE A 133 -5.04 23.14 13.50
N GLN A 134 -4.09 22.52 12.79
CA GLN A 134 -3.01 23.24 12.11
C GLN A 134 -3.53 24.12 10.98
N ASN A 135 -4.37 23.59 10.09
CA ASN A 135 -4.91 24.30 8.93
C ASN A 135 -5.79 25.49 9.33
N ALA A 136 -6.65 25.32 10.34
CA ALA A 136 -7.50 26.38 10.87
C ALA A 136 -6.79 27.27 11.90
N HIS A 137 -5.53 26.99 12.24
CA HIS A 137 -4.72 27.72 13.21
C HIS A 137 -5.40 27.85 14.58
N ILE A 138 -6.04 26.78 15.05
CA ILE A 138 -6.79 26.75 16.31
C ILE A 138 -5.83 26.58 17.49
N GLN A 139 -5.82 27.55 18.40
CA GLN A 139 -4.97 27.56 19.60
C GLN A 139 -5.75 27.39 20.91
N VAL A 140 -7.06 27.71 20.87
CA VAL A 140 -7.95 27.66 22.03
C VAL A 140 -9.26 26.95 21.69
N VAL A 141 -9.95 26.48 22.71
CA VAL A 141 -11.23 25.77 22.62
C VAL A 141 -12.26 26.36 23.61
N PRO A 142 -13.58 26.22 23.36
CA PRO A 142 -14.15 25.71 22.12
C PRO A 142 -13.89 26.70 20.98
N SER A 143 -13.73 26.18 19.78
CA SER A 143 -13.70 26.99 18.55
C SER A 143 -14.62 26.35 17.53
N LEU A 144 -15.18 27.15 16.64
CA LEU A 144 -16.10 26.69 15.60
C LEU A 144 -15.68 27.27 14.25
N THR A 145 -15.57 26.40 13.25
CA THR A 145 -15.34 26.82 11.86
C THR A 145 -16.46 26.36 10.94
N VAL A 146 -16.60 27.06 9.82
CA VAL A 146 -17.33 26.57 8.65
C VAL A 146 -16.32 26.22 7.57
N GLU A 147 -16.35 24.98 7.09
CA GLU A 147 -15.41 24.46 6.10
C GLU A 147 -16.15 24.03 4.83
N GLU A 148 -15.51 24.21 3.67
CA GLU A 148 -15.97 23.72 2.37
C GLU A 148 -14.79 22.96 1.72
N GLY A 149 -14.87 21.63 1.73
CA GLY A 149 -13.70 20.78 1.47
C GLY A 149 -12.62 20.96 2.55
N ASP A 150 -11.43 21.46 2.18
CA ASP A 150 -10.36 21.80 3.14
C ASP A 150 -10.29 23.30 3.45
N ARG A 151 -11.15 24.11 2.81
CA ARG A 151 -11.08 25.57 2.92
C ARG A 151 -11.92 26.01 4.12
N VAL A 152 -11.26 26.67 5.07
CA VAL A 152 -11.96 27.36 6.18
C VAL A 152 -12.58 28.64 5.63
N LEU A 153 -13.90 28.73 5.69
CA LEU A 153 -14.66 29.91 5.25
C LEU A 153 -14.78 30.94 6.38
N ALA A 154 -15.02 30.47 7.60
CA ALA A 154 -15.17 31.31 8.77
C ALA A 154 -14.69 30.59 10.03
N LYS A 155 -14.25 31.37 11.03
CA LYS A 155 -13.92 30.87 12.36
C LYS A 155 -14.42 31.80 13.45
N VAL A 156 -14.74 31.23 14.61
CA VAL A 156 -15.04 31.94 15.85
C VAL A 156 -14.51 31.14 17.04
N GLU A 157 -14.00 31.83 18.06
CA GLU A 157 -13.51 31.23 19.30
C GLU A 157 -14.51 31.48 20.43
N GLY A 158 -14.67 30.53 21.36
CA GLY A 158 -15.57 30.65 22.51
C GLY A 158 -17.04 30.28 22.26
N VAL A 159 -17.41 29.98 21.01
CA VAL A 159 -18.80 29.68 20.60
C VAL A 159 -18.96 28.21 20.23
N THR A 160 -20.03 27.59 20.73
CA THR A 160 -20.49 26.24 20.34
C THR A 160 -21.84 26.26 19.61
N ASP A 161 -22.54 27.39 19.60
CA ASP A 161 -23.82 27.57 18.92
C ASP A 161 -23.63 27.78 17.40
N ILE A 162 -23.97 26.74 16.65
CA ILE A 162 -23.90 26.74 15.18
C ILE A 162 -24.93 27.68 14.56
N ALA A 163 -26.13 27.79 15.14
CA ALA A 163 -27.18 28.65 14.60
C ALA A 163 -26.79 30.13 14.72
N TRP A 164 -26.09 30.50 15.79
CA TRP A 164 -25.51 31.83 15.93
C TRP A 164 -24.51 32.13 14.81
N LEU A 165 -23.58 31.20 14.52
CA LEU A 165 -22.59 31.37 13.44
C LEU A 165 -23.27 31.49 12.07
N GLU A 166 -24.28 30.67 11.79
CA GLU A 166 -25.08 30.76 10.57
C GLU A 166 -25.72 32.14 10.41
N ALA A 167 -26.29 32.70 11.48
CA ALA A 167 -26.90 34.02 11.46
C ALA A 167 -25.87 35.13 11.17
N GLN A 168 -24.67 35.03 11.75
CA GLN A 168 -23.56 35.98 11.51
C GLN A 168 -23.03 35.92 10.07
N LEU A 169 -23.11 34.76 9.42
CA LEU A 169 -22.68 34.60 8.02
C LEU A 169 -23.76 35.03 7.03
N LYS A 170 -25.04 34.81 7.32
CA LYS A 170 -26.17 35.26 6.48
C LYS A 170 -26.26 36.79 6.37
N SER A 171 -25.81 37.52 7.39
CA SER A 171 -25.82 38.99 7.41
C SER A 171 -24.65 39.64 6.66
N ARG A 172 -23.72 38.84 6.12
CA ARG A 172 -22.53 39.33 5.40
C ARG A 172 -22.63 39.01 3.91
N GLN A 173 -22.16 39.93 3.06
CA GLN A 173 -21.87 39.61 1.66
C GLN A 173 -20.74 38.58 1.61
N ALA A 174 -20.88 37.57 0.73
CA ALA A 174 -19.88 36.52 0.57
C ALA A 174 -18.50 37.15 0.34
N PRO A 175 -17.50 36.87 1.19
CA PRO A 175 -16.16 37.37 0.95
C PRO A 175 -15.53 36.66 -0.25
N ASP A 176 -14.53 37.30 -0.85
CA ASP A 176 -13.47 36.64 -1.62
C ASP A 176 -12.81 35.50 -0.81
N ASP A 177 -11.82 34.81 -1.38
CA ASP A 177 -11.05 33.66 -0.83
C ASP A 177 -10.41 33.82 0.58
N ARG A 178 -10.78 34.83 1.38
CA ARG A 178 -10.29 35.09 2.74
C ARG A 178 -11.19 34.46 3.79
N VAL A 179 -10.56 33.90 4.83
CA VAL A 179 -11.25 33.39 6.02
C VAL A 179 -11.92 34.54 6.79
N VAL A 180 -13.19 34.39 7.14
CA VAL A 180 -13.91 35.33 8.02
C VAL A 180 -13.61 35.00 9.48
N ASP A 181 -12.74 35.79 10.10
CA ASP A 181 -12.48 35.71 11.54
C ASP A 181 -13.49 36.57 12.30
N LEU A 182 -14.33 35.92 13.12
CA LEU A 182 -15.34 36.59 13.96
C LEU A 182 -14.80 36.94 15.35
N GLY A 183 -13.56 36.56 15.67
CA GLY A 183 -12.93 36.83 16.96
C GLY A 183 -13.43 35.91 18.08
N VAL A 184 -13.32 36.41 19.32
CA VAL A 184 -13.61 35.65 20.54
C VAL A 184 -14.94 36.09 21.13
N HIS A 185 -15.84 35.14 21.30
CA HIS A 185 -17.17 35.34 21.86
C HIS A 185 -17.46 34.22 22.88
N GLY A 186 -17.16 34.48 24.15
CA GLY A 186 -17.31 33.51 25.24
C GLY A 186 -15.97 33.11 25.85
N ASP A 187 -16.04 32.20 26.83
CA ASP A 187 -14.85 31.72 27.53
C ASP A 187 -14.06 30.72 26.69
N THR A 188 -12.74 30.83 26.74
CA THR A 188 -11.83 29.94 26.02
C THR A 188 -10.82 29.29 26.96
N GLN A 189 -10.30 28.15 26.54
CA GLN A 189 -9.33 27.36 27.27
C GLN A 189 -8.21 26.89 26.34
N ALA A 190 -7.02 26.70 26.91
CA ALA A 190 -5.92 26.07 26.19
C ALA A 190 -6.24 24.59 25.88
N ILE A 191 -5.71 24.09 24.78
CA ILE A 191 -5.84 22.69 24.37
C ILE A 191 -5.00 21.80 25.30
N ALA A 192 -5.61 20.77 25.89
CA ALA A 192 -4.95 19.88 26.84
C ALA A 192 -4.21 18.71 26.16
N GLU A 193 -4.65 18.30 24.96
CA GLU A 193 -4.07 17.18 24.24
C GLU A 193 -2.76 17.55 23.55
N LEU A 194 -1.80 16.64 23.51
CA LEU A 194 -0.63 16.71 22.65
C LEU A 194 -1.05 16.62 21.18
N ASP A 195 -0.28 17.26 20.29
CA ASP A 195 -0.45 17.06 18.84
C ASP A 195 -0.07 15.61 18.49
N LEU A 196 -1.03 14.84 17.95
CA LEU A 196 -0.78 13.43 17.65
C LEU A 196 0.29 13.24 16.57
N ILE A 197 0.44 14.17 15.63
CA ILE A 197 1.51 14.11 14.62
C ILE A 197 2.87 14.21 15.30
N GLU A 198 3.04 15.12 16.25
CA GLU A 198 4.29 15.27 16.99
C GLU A 198 4.56 14.03 17.85
N VAL A 199 3.53 13.48 18.52
CA VAL A 199 3.65 12.21 19.26
C VAL A 199 4.11 11.07 18.33
N MET A 200 3.54 10.95 17.12
CA MET A 200 3.94 9.94 16.15
C MET A 200 5.38 10.14 15.68
N LYS A 201 5.78 11.38 15.35
CA LYS A 201 7.16 11.71 14.95
C LYS A 201 8.17 11.31 16.02
N THR A 202 7.92 11.69 17.28
CA THR A 202 8.79 11.34 18.41
C THR A 202 8.91 9.82 18.57
N ARG A 203 7.78 9.10 18.50
CA ARG A 203 7.78 7.63 18.58
C ARG A 203 8.56 7.00 17.43
N MET A 204 8.39 7.47 16.20
CA MET A 204 9.09 6.97 15.03
C MET A 204 10.60 7.22 15.10
N ALA A 205 11.02 8.35 15.64
CA ALA A 205 12.43 8.68 15.83
C ALA A 205 13.13 7.73 16.82
N GLY A 206 12.40 7.13 17.76
CA GLY A 206 12.90 6.15 18.71
C GLY A 206 12.99 4.71 18.19
N ILE A 207 12.54 4.43 16.96
CA ILE A 207 12.54 3.07 16.39
C ILE A 207 13.92 2.76 15.78
N ASP A 208 14.56 1.69 16.23
CA ASP A 208 15.71 1.11 15.55
C ASP A 208 15.26 0.32 14.31
N TRP A 209 15.18 1.03 13.18
CA TRP A 209 14.84 0.47 11.87
C TRP A 209 15.83 -0.60 11.40
N ALA A 210 17.11 -0.49 11.79
CA ALA A 210 18.14 -1.44 11.39
C ALA A 210 17.97 -2.77 12.14
N ALA A 211 17.67 -2.73 13.45
CA ALA A 211 17.29 -3.92 14.21
C ALA A 211 16.01 -4.55 13.67
N LYS A 212 14.97 -3.76 13.39
CA LYS A 212 13.71 -4.26 12.83
C LYS A 212 13.90 -4.92 11.47
N LYS A 213 14.78 -4.38 10.61
CA LYS A 213 15.15 -5.01 9.33
C LYS A 213 15.85 -6.35 9.53
N ARG A 214 16.83 -6.43 10.45
CA ARG A 214 17.54 -7.68 10.77
C ARG A 214 16.58 -8.74 11.30
N GLU A 215 15.70 -8.36 12.22
CA GLU A 215 14.65 -9.22 12.77
C GLU A 215 13.71 -9.74 11.67
N ALA A 216 13.23 -8.86 10.78
CA ALA A 216 12.37 -9.25 9.67
C ALA A 216 13.05 -10.25 8.71
N GLN A 217 14.33 -10.04 8.40
CA GLN A 217 15.11 -10.97 7.58
C GLN A 217 15.29 -12.33 8.26
N ALA A 218 15.63 -12.35 9.55
CA ALA A 218 15.81 -13.59 10.30
C ALA A 218 14.53 -14.44 10.37
N HIS A 219 13.35 -13.79 10.46
CA HIS A 219 12.08 -14.50 10.59
C HIS A 219 11.35 -14.76 9.27
N PHE A 220 11.83 -14.23 8.14
CA PHE A 220 11.15 -14.37 6.85
C PHE A 220 10.86 -15.84 6.51
N TRP A 221 11.90 -16.68 6.46
CA TRP A 221 11.77 -18.10 6.07
C TRP A 221 11.00 -18.94 7.10
N GLN A 222 11.00 -18.55 8.36
CA GLN A 222 10.18 -19.20 9.40
C GLN A 222 8.68 -18.93 9.17
N LYS A 223 8.34 -17.71 8.75
CA LYS A 223 6.95 -17.27 8.54
C LYS A 223 6.45 -17.42 7.10
N ALA A 224 7.34 -17.67 6.13
CA ALA A 224 6.97 -17.81 4.74
C ALA A 224 5.96 -18.95 4.55
N GLU A 225 4.82 -18.62 3.94
CA GLU A 225 3.83 -19.60 3.52
C GLU A 225 4.31 -20.21 2.19
N LEU A 226 4.72 -21.48 2.24
CA LEU A 226 5.19 -22.21 1.08
C LEU A 226 4.10 -23.18 0.64
N LEU A 227 3.71 -23.10 -0.63
CA LEU A 227 2.68 -23.97 -1.19
C LEU A 227 3.29 -25.33 -1.54
N SER A 228 3.06 -26.31 -0.67
CA SER A 228 3.46 -27.70 -0.92
C SER A 228 2.59 -28.33 -2.01
N LEU A 229 3.25 -29.09 -2.89
CA LEU A 229 2.66 -29.95 -3.91
C LEU A 229 3.28 -31.34 -3.76
N VAL A 230 2.52 -32.38 -4.13
CA VAL A 230 3.02 -33.76 -4.05
C VAL A 230 4.14 -33.98 -5.06
N THR A 231 5.06 -34.90 -4.76
CA THR A 231 6.11 -35.28 -5.71
C THR A 231 5.53 -36.11 -6.86
N ALA A 232 5.85 -35.74 -8.10
CA ALA A 232 5.46 -36.47 -9.30
C ALA A 232 6.16 -37.83 -9.35
N ARG A 233 5.37 -38.91 -9.32
CA ARG A 233 5.85 -40.30 -9.36
C ARG A 233 5.86 -40.91 -10.76
N GLN A 234 5.22 -40.25 -11.73
CA GLN A 234 5.11 -40.67 -13.12
C GLN A 234 5.18 -39.43 -14.02
N ASP A 235 5.74 -39.60 -15.22
CA ASP A 235 5.69 -38.55 -16.22
C ASP A 235 4.25 -38.36 -16.69
N ARG A 236 3.78 -37.12 -16.70
CA ARG A 236 2.43 -36.79 -17.19
C ARG A 236 2.46 -35.48 -17.95
N GLU A 237 1.74 -35.44 -19.05
CA GLU A 237 1.56 -34.24 -19.85
C GLU A 237 0.08 -33.90 -19.97
N ARG A 238 -0.23 -32.61 -19.89
CA ARG A 238 -1.60 -32.09 -19.92
C ARG A 238 -1.64 -30.75 -20.64
N LEU A 239 -2.60 -30.61 -21.55
CA LEU A 239 -2.91 -29.36 -22.24
C LEU A 239 -4.08 -28.68 -21.53
N ILE A 240 -3.92 -27.40 -21.24
CA ILE A 240 -4.89 -26.56 -20.54
C ILE A 240 -5.40 -25.51 -21.51
N ASP A 241 -6.72 -25.52 -21.74
CA ASP A 241 -7.40 -24.44 -22.43
C ASP A 241 -7.68 -23.31 -21.44
N ILE A 242 -7.02 -22.17 -21.66
CA ILE A 242 -7.21 -20.96 -20.84
C ILE A 242 -8.22 -19.98 -21.46
N THR A 243 -9.04 -20.45 -22.41
CA THR A 243 -10.16 -19.69 -22.98
C THR A 243 -11.14 -19.28 -21.89
N VAL A 244 -11.34 -17.98 -21.76
CA VAL A 244 -12.32 -17.41 -20.83
C VAL A 244 -13.59 -17.06 -21.59
N THR A 245 -14.73 -17.25 -20.94
CA THR A 245 -16.04 -16.83 -21.45
C THR A 245 -16.52 -15.64 -20.64
N ALA A 246 -16.86 -14.53 -21.30
CA ALA A 246 -17.36 -13.34 -20.64
C ALA A 246 -18.70 -13.65 -19.93
N PRO A 247 -18.79 -13.57 -18.59
CA PRO A 247 -19.99 -13.96 -17.86
C PRO A 247 -21.13 -12.94 -18.00
N ARG A 248 -20.80 -11.71 -18.43
CA ARG A 248 -21.73 -10.60 -18.67
C ARG A 248 -21.14 -9.65 -19.71
N ASP A 249 -21.98 -8.74 -20.19
CA ASP A 249 -21.52 -7.63 -21.03
C ASP A 249 -20.49 -6.79 -20.27
N VAL A 250 -19.38 -6.48 -20.93
CA VAL A 250 -18.38 -5.53 -20.47
C VAL A 250 -18.64 -4.21 -21.18
N VAL A 251 -18.90 -3.16 -20.42
CA VAL A 251 -19.24 -1.83 -20.92
C VAL A 251 -18.19 -0.79 -20.52
N THR A 252 -17.91 0.17 -21.39
CA THR A 252 -17.11 1.35 -21.05
C THR A 252 -17.90 2.29 -20.14
N PRO A 253 -17.25 3.26 -19.46
CA PRO A 253 -17.96 4.29 -18.68
C PRO A 253 -18.96 5.13 -19.51
N ALA A 254 -18.78 5.20 -20.83
CA ALA A 254 -19.69 5.86 -21.76
C ALA A 254 -20.89 4.97 -22.18
N GLY A 255 -21.01 3.76 -21.63
CA GLY A 255 -22.11 2.83 -21.91
C GLY A 255 -21.94 1.96 -23.16
N GLN A 256 -20.78 1.99 -23.82
CA GLN A 256 -20.53 1.17 -25.00
C GLN A 256 -20.09 -0.24 -24.61
N ILE A 257 -20.73 -1.27 -25.17
CA ILE A 257 -20.34 -2.67 -24.95
C ILE A 257 -19.05 -2.97 -25.73
N ILE A 258 -18.00 -3.43 -25.03
CA ILE A 258 -16.72 -3.84 -25.62
C ILE A 258 -16.56 -5.36 -25.70
N VAL A 259 -17.23 -6.11 -24.82
CA VAL A 259 -17.29 -7.58 -24.87
C VAL A 259 -18.71 -7.99 -24.53
N ARG A 260 -19.36 -8.78 -25.38
CA ARG A 260 -20.69 -9.31 -25.08
C ARG A 260 -20.59 -10.52 -24.14
N GLN A 261 -21.60 -10.69 -23.30
CA GLN A 261 -21.83 -11.91 -22.55
C GLN A 261 -21.76 -13.13 -23.47
N GLY A 262 -21.11 -14.20 -23.00
CA GLY A 262 -20.92 -15.44 -23.76
C GLY A 262 -19.77 -15.39 -24.77
N HIS A 263 -19.14 -14.23 -25.00
CA HIS A 263 -17.98 -14.16 -25.88
C HIS A 263 -16.81 -14.94 -25.30
N ARG A 264 -16.20 -15.82 -26.12
CA ARG A 264 -15.07 -16.67 -25.75
C ARG A 264 -13.77 -16.07 -26.29
N ILE A 265 -12.79 -15.87 -25.43
CA ILE A 265 -11.49 -15.31 -25.81
C ILE A 265 -10.39 -16.17 -25.19
N ASN A 266 -9.46 -16.64 -26.03
CA ASN A 266 -8.22 -17.24 -25.56
C ASN A 266 -7.14 -16.15 -25.46
N PRO A 267 -6.63 -15.83 -24.25
CA PRO A 267 -5.61 -14.80 -24.09
C PRO A 267 -4.35 -15.04 -24.94
N LEU A 268 -4.01 -16.31 -25.22
CA LEU A 268 -2.82 -16.68 -26.00
C LEU A 268 -2.90 -16.25 -27.48
N SER A 269 -4.09 -15.92 -27.99
CA SER A 269 -4.23 -15.41 -29.36
C SER A 269 -3.81 -13.95 -29.50
N GLN A 270 -3.68 -13.21 -28.39
CA GLN A 270 -3.29 -11.80 -28.37
C GLN A 270 -1.98 -11.58 -27.62
N LEU A 271 -1.78 -12.29 -26.51
CA LEU A 271 -0.60 -12.19 -25.67
C LEU A 271 0.03 -13.59 -25.51
N PRO A 272 1.08 -13.92 -26.28
CA PRO A 272 1.75 -15.20 -26.14
C PRO A 272 2.43 -15.31 -24.77
N PHE A 273 2.32 -16.50 -24.18
CA PHE A 273 3.07 -16.86 -22.99
C PHE A 273 4.49 -17.29 -23.39
N THR A 274 5.40 -16.32 -23.34
CA THR A 274 6.77 -16.44 -23.86
C THR A 274 7.77 -16.99 -22.85
N GLN A 275 7.36 -17.32 -21.63
CA GLN A 275 8.24 -17.82 -20.58
C GLN A 275 8.07 -19.33 -20.38
N ARG A 276 9.07 -19.98 -19.79
CA ARG A 276 8.97 -21.36 -19.30
C ARG A 276 9.00 -21.31 -17.78
N LEU A 277 7.99 -21.85 -17.11
CA LEU A 277 8.02 -22.01 -15.66
C LEU A 277 8.55 -23.39 -15.33
N VAL A 278 9.44 -23.45 -14.34
CA VAL A 278 9.94 -24.70 -13.77
C VAL A 278 9.63 -24.67 -12.29
N VAL A 279 8.67 -25.50 -11.88
CA VAL A 279 8.13 -25.55 -10.52
C VAL A 279 8.66 -26.80 -9.82
N PHE A 280 9.28 -26.68 -8.66
CA PHE A 280 9.93 -27.80 -7.98
C PHE A 280 10.05 -27.58 -6.47
N ASP A 281 10.24 -28.64 -5.71
CA ASP A 281 10.59 -28.55 -4.29
C ASP A 281 12.11 -28.44 -4.12
N ALA A 282 12.60 -27.29 -3.63
CA ALA A 282 14.03 -27.09 -3.45
C ALA A 282 14.61 -27.77 -2.21
N THR A 283 13.78 -28.42 -1.38
CA THR A 283 14.27 -29.31 -0.32
C THR A 283 14.69 -30.68 -0.85
N GLN A 284 14.28 -31.03 -2.08
CA GLN A 284 14.52 -32.34 -2.67
C GLN A 284 15.62 -32.28 -3.75
N PRO A 285 16.82 -32.84 -3.52
CA PRO A 285 17.96 -32.71 -4.44
C PRO A 285 17.68 -33.20 -5.87
N ASP A 286 16.91 -34.27 -6.02
CA ASP A 286 16.52 -34.83 -7.32
C ASP A 286 15.62 -33.88 -8.11
N GLN A 287 14.74 -33.15 -7.41
CA GLN A 287 13.90 -32.13 -8.02
C GLN A 287 14.72 -30.91 -8.45
N VAL A 288 15.70 -30.49 -7.64
CA VAL A 288 16.62 -29.40 -8.03
C VAL A 288 17.41 -29.78 -9.28
N ALA A 289 17.92 -31.02 -9.36
CA ALA A 289 18.61 -31.52 -10.54
C ALA A 289 17.69 -31.58 -11.77
N ALA A 290 16.44 -32.04 -11.59
CA ALA A 290 15.45 -32.02 -12.66
C ALA A 290 15.15 -30.59 -13.13
N ALA A 291 14.96 -29.65 -12.22
CA ALA A 291 14.69 -28.25 -12.54
C ALA A 291 15.84 -27.61 -13.33
N GLU A 292 17.08 -27.83 -12.89
CA GLU A 292 18.29 -27.34 -13.56
C GLU A 292 18.40 -27.88 -15.00
N ARG A 293 18.18 -29.18 -15.18
CA ARG A 293 18.16 -29.83 -16.50
C ARG A 293 17.07 -29.25 -17.40
N GLU A 294 15.86 -29.06 -16.86
CA GLU A 294 14.71 -28.55 -17.62
C GLU A 294 14.82 -27.07 -17.99
N GLY A 295 15.47 -26.26 -17.15
CA GLY A 295 15.75 -24.87 -17.48
C GLY A 295 16.86 -24.73 -18.53
N LYS A 296 17.89 -25.58 -18.49
CA LYS A 296 18.97 -25.60 -19.49
C LYS A 296 18.55 -26.20 -20.84
N ALA A 297 17.46 -26.97 -20.88
CA ALA A 297 16.97 -27.64 -22.09
C ALA A 297 16.45 -26.68 -23.16
N VAL A 298 16.22 -25.39 -22.84
CA VAL A 298 15.71 -24.39 -23.77
C VAL A 298 16.68 -23.22 -23.90
N THR A 299 16.95 -22.81 -25.14
CA THR A 299 17.71 -21.61 -25.45
C THR A 299 16.79 -20.52 -26.02
N GLY A 300 17.01 -19.26 -25.64
CA GLY A 300 16.24 -18.12 -26.17
C GLY A 300 14.85 -17.91 -25.57
N ARG A 301 14.44 -18.68 -24.56
CA ARG A 301 13.21 -18.47 -23.80
C ARG A 301 13.53 -18.13 -22.34
N PRO A 302 12.98 -17.04 -21.75
CA PRO A 302 13.15 -16.77 -20.33
C PRO A 302 12.60 -17.92 -19.49
N VAL A 303 13.39 -18.38 -18.53
CA VAL A 303 13.01 -19.42 -17.56
C VAL A 303 12.73 -18.74 -16.23
N THR A 304 11.66 -19.17 -15.56
CA THR A 304 11.31 -18.72 -14.21
C THR A 304 11.19 -19.94 -13.31
N TYR A 305 12.04 -19.97 -12.29
CA TYR A 305 12.07 -21.03 -11.30
C TYR A 305 11.14 -20.68 -10.14
N LEU A 306 10.21 -21.59 -9.84
CA LEU A 306 9.25 -21.45 -8.74
C LEU A 306 9.45 -22.58 -7.74
N ILE A 307 9.61 -22.26 -6.47
CA ILE A 307 9.83 -23.26 -5.42
C ILE A 307 8.61 -23.47 -4.53
N THR A 308 8.35 -24.73 -4.20
CA THR A 308 7.29 -25.16 -3.26
C THR A 308 7.82 -25.40 -1.84
N GLY A 309 9.13 -25.50 -1.69
CA GLY A 309 9.83 -25.78 -0.43
C GLY A 309 11.27 -25.26 -0.46
N LEU A 310 11.81 -24.94 0.72
CA LEU A 310 13.21 -24.58 0.95
C LEU A 310 13.57 -24.92 2.41
N GLU A 311 14.83 -25.28 2.67
CA GLU A 311 15.36 -25.37 4.04
C GLU A 311 15.15 -24.03 4.76
N ARG A 312 14.52 -24.04 5.94
CA ARG A 312 14.11 -22.80 6.64
C ARG A 312 15.16 -22.26 7.59
N ASP A 313 15.90 -23.12 8.27
CA ASP A 313 16.85 -22.73 9.32
C ASP A 313 17.97 -21.84 8.78
N GLN A 314 18.48 -22.19 7.59
CA GLN A 314 19.45 -21.39 6.84
C GLN A 314 18.84 -20.82 5.55
N GLY A 315 17.56 -20.42 5.58
CA GLY A 315 16.80 -20.15 4.36
C GLY A 315 17.42 -19.13 3.40
N TRP A 316 18.06 -18.07 3.89
CA TRP A 316 18.77 -17.14 3.00
C TRP A 316 19.99 -17.75 2.33
N GLN A 317 20.76 -18.57 3.05
CA GLN A 317 21.91 -19.27 2.51
C GLN A 317 21.47 -20.34 1.50
N ALA A 318 20.43 -21.11 1.83
CA ALA A 318 19.84 -22.12 0.93
C ALA A 318 19.29 -21.47 -0.35
N PHE A 319 18.57 -20.35 -0.22
CA PHE A 319 18.03 -19.59 -1.35
C PHE A 319 19.15 -19.05 -2.26
N ASN A 320 20.17 -18.42 -1.68
CA ASN A 320 21.31 -17.88 -2.45
C ASN A 320 22.11 -18.98 -3.14
N ALA A 321 22.33 -20.12 -2.46
CA ALA A 321 23.01 -21.27 -3.05
C ALA A 321 22.19 -21.85 -4.22
N LEU A 322 20.87 -21.88 -4.10
CA LEU A 322 19.97 -22.32 -5.16
C LEU A 322 20.00 -21.39 -6.38
N GLU A 323 19.92 -20.07 -6.19
CA GLU A 323 20.04 -19.10 -7.29
C GLU A 323 21.41 -19.19 -7.97
N GLN A 324 22.49 -19.33 -7.21
CA GLN A 324 23.84 -19.54 -7.75
C GLN A 324 23.93 -20.82 -8.59
N ARG A 325 23.36 -21.93 -8.10
CA ARG A 325 23.34 -23.20 -8.82
C ARG A 325 22.56 -23.12 -10.13
N LEU A 326 21.40 -22.47 -10.12
CA LEU A 326 20.54 -22.33 -11.29
C LEU A 326 20.99 -21.23 -12.25
N GLY A 327 21.84 -20.30 -11.78
CA GLY A 327 22.32 -19.15 -12.54
C GLY A 327 21.23 -18.13 -12.85
N GLN A 328 20.09 -18.17 -12.14
CA GLN A 328 18.93 -17.32 -12.35
C GLN A 328 18.16 -17.10 -11.05
N SER A 329 17.32 -16.06 -11.02
CA SER A 329 16.46 -15.77 -9.88
C SER A 329 15.42 -16.85 -9.64
N VAL A 330 15.14 -17.10 -8.36
CA VAL A 330 14.13 -18.06 -7.91
C VAL A 330 13.01 -17.32 -7.19
N PHE A 331 11.77 -17.78 -7.37
CA PHE A 331 10.60 -17.18 -6.72
C PHE A 331 9.79 -18.24 -5.97
N LEU A 332 8.97 -17.81 -5.03
CA LEU A 332 8.03 -18.71 -4.35
C LEU A 332 6.83 -18.99 -5.25
N LEU A 333 6.35 -20.23 -5.27
CA LEU A 333 5.10 -20.55 -5.93
C LEU A 333 3.94 -19.81 -5.25
N THR A 334 3.10 -19.13 -6.04
CA THR A 334 1.88 -18.46 -5.56
C THR A 334 0.63 -19.27 -5.86
N ALA A 335 -0.44 -19.01 -5.11
CA ALA A 335 -1.72 -19.73 -5.25
C ALA A 335 -2.34 -19.51 -6.63
N ASP A 336 -2.23 -18.29 -7.15
CA ASP A 336 -2.73 -17.93 -8.48
C ASP A 336 -2.03 -18.72 -9.58
N VAL A 337 -0.69 -18.88 -9.51
CA VAL A 337 0.07 -19.66 -10.49
C VAL A 337 -0.32 -21.13 -10.41
N ARG A 338 -0.40 -21.69 -9.18
CA ARG A 338 -0.86 -23.06 -8.96
C ARG A 338 -2.25 -23.30 -9.57
N GLN A 339 -3.21 -22.41 -9.29
CA GLN A 339 -4.58 -22.55 -9.75
C GLN A 339 -4.70 -22.36 -11.26
N ARG A 340 -4.05 -21.32 -11.82
CA ARG A 340 -4.15 -20.97 -13.23
C ARG A 340 -3.64 -22.08 -14.15
N PHE A 341 -2.55 -22.74 -13.75
CA PHE A 341 -1.97 -23.86 -14.50
C PHE A 341 -2.37 -25.22 -13.94
N ASN A 342 -3.25 -25.25 -12.93
CA ASN A 342 -3.74 -26.46 -12.26
C ASN A 342 -2.58 -27.44 -12.00
N LEU A 343 -1.57 -26.92 -11.28
CA LEU A 343 -0.39 -27.68 -10.86
C LEU A 343 -0.80 -28.66 -9.75
N GLU A 344 -0.63 -29.94 -10.04
CA GLU A 344 -1.01 -31.04 -9.14
C GLU A 344 0.21 -31.65 -8.44
N ALA A 345 1.33 -31.78 -9.15
CA ALA A 345 2.57 -32.37 -8.64
C ALA A 345 3.83 -31.61 -9.09
N VAL A 346 4.96 -31.86 -8.42
CA VAL A 346 6.29 -31.28 -8.73
C VAL A 346 7.37 -32.37 -8.80
N PRO A 347 8.41 -32.23 -9.63
CA PRO A 347 8.70 -31.08 -10.48
C PRO A 347 7.80 -31.02 -11.72
N SER A 348 7.44 -29.80 -12.12
CA SER A 348 6.55 -29.52 -13.26
C SER A 348 7.12 -28.41 -14.14
N VAL A 349 6.93 -28.55 -15.45
CA VAL A 349 7.28 -27.54 -16.44
C VAL A 349 6.02 -26.99 -17.09
N VAL A 350 5.90 -25.66 -17.18
CA VAL A 350 4.78 -24.96 -17.82
C VAL A 350 5.28 -24.16 -19.01
N GLU A 351 4.69 -24.37 -20.18
CA GLU A 351 5.00 -23.62 -21.39
C GLU A 351 3.78 -23.51 -22.32
N GLN A 352 3.80 -22.55 -23.24
CA GLN A 352 2.77 -22.48 -24.27
C GLN A 352 2.98 -23.57 -25.33
N ASP A 353 1.90 -24.22 -25.73
CA ASP A 353 1.82 -25.11 -26.88
C ASP A 353 0.60 -24.75 -27.75
N GLY A 354 0.85 -24.10 -28.88
CA GLY A 354 -0.20 -23.53 -29.73
C GLY A 354 -1.12 -22.59 -28.94
N MET A 355 -2.42 -22.90 -28.91
CA MET A 355 -3.45 -22.15 -28.17
C MET A 355 -3.71 -22.72 -26.76
N HIS A 356 -2.85 -23.61 -26.28
CA HIS A 356 -2.95 -24.21 -24.95
C HIS A 356 -1.72 -23.89 -24.10
N ILE A 357 -1.86 -24.09 -22.79
CA ILE A 357 -0.71 -24.22 -21.90
C ILE A 357 -0.44 -25.71 -21.70
N LYS A 358 0.79 -26.14 -21.97
CA LYS A 358 1.27 -27.47 -21.69
C LYS A 358 1.93 -27.51 -20.32
N VAL A 359 1.44 -28.38 -19.46
CA VAL A 359 2.03 -28.70 -18.17
C VAL A 359 2.58 -30.12 -18.24
N ARG A 360 3.87 -30.28 -17.95
CA ARG A 360 4.53 -31.57 -17.90
C ARG A 360 5.08 -31.82 -16.50
N GLU A 361 4.50 -32.79 -15.81
CA GLU A 361 4.99 -33.36 -14.56
C GLU A 361 6.10 -34.35 -14.89
N ILE A 362 7.18 -34.33 -14.12
CA ILE A 362 8.39 -35.12 -14.39
C ILE A 362 8.62 -36.06 -13.22
N ALA A 363 8.67 -37.35 -13.50
CA ALA A 363 8.96 -38.35 -12.48
C ALA A 363 10.36 -38.14 -11.89
N VAL A 364 10.43 -38.13 -10.57
CA VAL A 364 11.68 -38.20 -9.81
C VAL A 364 11.57 -39.29 -8.75
N ALA A 365 12.70 -39.79 -8.26
CA ALA A 365 12.69 -40.69 -7.12
C ALA A 365 12.11 -39.93 -5.91
N GLY A 366 10.90 -40.31 -5.50
CA GLY A 366 10.28 -39.76 -4.30
C GLY A 366 11.07 -40.18 -3.08
N HIS A 367 11.64 -39.22 -2.37
CA HIS A 367 12.13 -39.44 -1.01
C HIS A 367 10.98 -39.05 -0.08
N ASP A 368 10.23 -40.06 0.38
CA ASP A 368 9.13 -39.91 1.35
C ASP A 368 9.66 -39.47 2.72
#